data_AF-A0A510JDQ0-F1
#
_entry.id   AF-A0A510JDQ0-F1
#
_cell.length_a   1.000
_cell.length_b   1.000
_cell.length_c   1.000
_cell.angle_alpha   90.00
_cell.angle_beta   90.00
_cell.angle_gamma   90.00
#
_symmetry.space_group_name_H-M   'P 1'
#
loop_
_entity.id
_entity.type
_entity.pdbx_description
1 polymer ?
#
loop_
_entity_poly.entity_id
_entity_poly.type
_entity_poly.pdbx_seq_one_letter_code
_entity_poly.pdbx_strand_id
1 'polypeptide(L)'
;MLITIFSFLSILMIFVRLYSMNSVFSITREKNKFSERITVFVLIFEILTIGFFVFFSSFRYLLPPALLFLRTRQFHYLIFENLSVGLIVYVLIDFFLLSTFYPLNHILKFFNRTVLTFVFLLNILLGAMMFMI
;
A
#
# COMPACT_ATOMS: atom_id res chain seq x y z
N MET A 1 -4.68 -20.18 14.14
CA MET A 1 -5.73 -19.87 13.16
C MET A 1 -5.76 -18.40 12.74
N LEU A 2 -5.79 -17.44 13.68
CA LEU A 2 -5.83 -16.01 13.34
C LEU A 2 -4.52 -15.51 12.65
N ILE A 3 -3.36 -15.96 13.14
CA ILE A 3 -2.05 -15.62 12.55
C ILE A 3 -1.89 -16.20 11.14
N THR A 4 -2.39 -17.43 10.90
CA THR A 4 -2.36 -18.07 9.58
C THR A 4 -3.28 -17.37 8.57
N ILE A 5 -4.43 -16.85 9.04
CA ILE A 5 -5.34 -16.04 8.21
C ILE A 5 -4.69 -14.72 7.82
N PHE A 6 -4.06 -14.01 8.78
CA PHE A 6 -3.38 -12.76 8.45
C PHE A 6 -2.15 -12.94 7.57
N SER A 7 -1.39 -14.02 7.76
CA SER A 7 -0.27 -14.36 6.88
C SER A 7 -0.78 -14.61 5.44
N PHE A 8 -1.82 -15.43 5.27
CA PHE A 8 -2.45 -15.63 3.97
C PHE A 8 -2.93 -14.31 3.34
N LEU A 9 -3.59 -13.47 4.14
CA LEU A 9 -4.13 -12.19 3.66
C LEU A 9 -3.01 -11.22 3.25
N SER A 10 -1.88 -11.21 3.96
CA SER A 10 -0.71 -10.41 3.59
C SER A 10 -0.04 -10.87 2.28
N ILE A 11 0.03 -12.18 2.03
CA ILE A 11 0.48 -12.75 0.74
C ILE A 11 -0.50 -12.36 -0.36
N LEU A 12 -1.81 -12.51 -0.11
CA LEU A 12 -2.85 -12.11 -1.06
C LEU A 12 -2.71 -10.64 -1.43
N MET A 13 -2.45 -9.76 -0.47
CA MET A 13 -2.24 -8.33 -0.72
C MET A 13 -1.03 -8.05 -1.64
N ILE A 14 0.03 -8.87 -1.60
CA ILE A 14 1.14 -8.74 -2.56
C ILE A 14 0.66 -9.05 -3.98
N PHE A 15 -0.10 -10.13 -4.18
CA PHE A 15 -0.65 -10.46 -5.50
C PHE A 15 -1.64 -9.41 -6.02
N VAL A 16 -2.49 -8.87 -5.14
CA VAL A 16 -3.43 -7.81 -5.49
C VAL A 16 -2.69 -6.53 -5.87
N ARG A 17 -1.61 -6.16 -5.16
CA ARG A 17 -0.74 -5.04 -5.53
C ARG A 17 -0.08 -5.28 -6.89
N LEU A 18 0.42 -6.47 -7.15
CA LEU A 18 1.04 -6.81 -8.44
C LEU A 18 0.02 -6.69 -9.59
N TYR A 19 -1.21 -7.17 -9.38
CA TYR A 19 -2.29 -7.00 -10.34
C TYR A 19 -2.68 -5.53 -10.56
N SER A 20 -2.69 -4.73 -9.49
CA SER A 20 -3.04 -3.31 -9.56
C SER A 20 -2.00 -2.47 -10.31
N MET A 21 -0.75 -2.95 -10.47
CA MET A 21 0.23 -2.29 -11.34
C MET A 21 -0.21 -2.26 -12.80
N ASN A 22 -1.02 -3.24 -13.24
CA ASN A 22 -1.59 -3.23 -14.60
C ASN A 22 -2.45 -1.98 -14.85
N SER A 23 -3.06 -1.41 -13.79
CA SER A 23 -3.84 -0.17 -13.88
C SER A 23 -3.00 1.02 -14.35
N VAL A 24 -1.71 1.00 -14.05
CA VAL A 24 -0.80 2.11 -14.33
C VAL A 24 -0.18 1.99 -15.73
N PHE A 25 0.16 0.77 -16.16
CA PHE A 25 0.87 0.53 -17.43
C PHE A 25 -0.04 0.37 -18.65
N SER A 26 -1.33 0.07 -18.47
CA SER A 26 -2.20 -0.26 -19.61
C SER A 26 -2.75 0.98 -20.33
N ILE A 27 -2.47 1.04 -21.65
CA ILE A 27 -2.89 2.12 -22.57
C ILE A 27 -4.36 1.98 -23.01
N THR A 28 -4.99 0.80 -22.81
CA THR A 28 -6.35 0.52 -23.31
C THR A 28 -7.44 0.77 -22.26
N ARG A 29 -8.37 1.70 -22.56
CA ARG A 29 -9.39 2.20 -21.60
C ARG A 29 -10.38 1.15 -21.08
N GLU A 30 -10.67 0.08 -21.83
CA GLU A 30 -11.72 -0.87 -21.46
C GLU A 30 -11.24 -2.00 -20.55
N LYS A 31 -10.05 -2.56 -20.82
CA LYS A 31 -9.46 -3.62 -19.98
C LYS A 31 -8.97 -3.11 -18.62
N ASN A 32 -8.87 -1.78 -18.45
CA ASN A 32 -8.23 -1.18 -17.28
C ASN A 32 -9.17 -0.81 -16.13
N LYS A 33 -10.48 -0.64 -16.40
CA LYS A 33 -11.44 -0.21 -15.36
C LYS A 33 -11.49 -1.13 -14.15
N PHE A 34 -11.27 -2.42 -14.34
CA PHE A 34 -11.24 -3.39 -13.25
C PHE A 34 -9.95 -3.28 -12.40
N SER A 35 -8.79 -3.12 -13.04
CA SER A 35 -7.52 -2.91 -12.33
C SER A 35 -7.50 -1.57 -11.59
N GLU A 36 -8.08 -0.52 -12.17
CA GLU A 36 -8.27 0.77 -11.47
C GLU A 36 -9.16 0.61 -10.22
N ARG A 37 -10.27 -0.14 -10.30
CA ARG A 37 -11.12 -0.43 -9.13
C ARG A 37 -10.39 -1.22 -8.06
N ILE A 38 -9.59 -2.21 -8.44
CA ILE A 38 -8.76 -2.97 -7.51
C ILE A 38 -7.74 -2.05 -6.84
N THR A 39 -7.13 -1.13 -7.58
CA THR A 39 -6.17 -0.18 -7.03
C THR A 39 -6.80 0.74 -5.99
N VAL A 40 -7.99 1.27 -6.29
CA VAL A 40 -8.79 2.04 -5.31
C VAL A 40 -9.12 1.21 -4.08
N PHE A 41 -9.52 -0.05 -4.27
CA PHE A 41 -9.78 -0.97 -3.17
C PHE A 41 -8.55 -1.20 -2.29
N VAL A 42 -7.37 -1.41 -2.89
CA VAL A 42 -6.11 -1.59 -2.15
C VAL A 42 -5.79 -0.36 -1.30
N LEU A 43 -5.87 0.84 -1.86
CA LEU A 43 -5.57 2.08 -1.13
C LEU A 43 -6.55 2.29 0.03
N ILE A 44 -7.85 2.09 -0.19
CA ILE A 44 -8.86 2.17 0.89
C ILE A 44 -8.59 1.10 1.95
N PHE A 45 -8.23 -0.11 1.54
CA PHE A 45 -7.92 -1.19 2.46
C PHE A 45 -6.69 -0.88 3.32
N GLU A 46 -5.65 -0.27 2.76
CA GLU A 46 -4.46 0.17 3.50
C GLU A 46 -4.82 1.24 4.54
N ILE A 47 -5.58 2.27 4.14
CA ILE A 47 -6.09 3.31 5.06
C ILE A 47 -6.89 2.69 6.20
N LEU A 48 -7.84 1.80 5.89
CA LEU A 48 -8.66 1.12 6.89
C LEU A 48 -7.82 0.27 7.84
N THR A 49 -6.85 -0.47 7.30
CA THR A 49 -5.97 -1.34 8.09
C THR A 49 -5.11 -0.53 9.04
N ILE A 50 -4.58 0.60 8.59
CA ILE A 50 -3.84 1.53 9.46
C ILE A 50 -4.77 2.08 10.55
N GLY A 51 -5.99 2.48 10.19
CA GLY A 51 -7.01 2.92 11.15
C GLY A 51 -7.31 1.84 12.20
N PHE A 52 -7.58 0.61 11.77
CA PHE A 52 -7.81 -0.51 12.68
C PHE A 52 -6.59 -0.84 13.54
N PHE A 53 -5.38 -0.73 12.99
CA PHE A 53 -4.15 -0.97 13.75
C PHE A 53 -3.99 0.02 14.91
N VAL A 54 -4.41 1.28 14.76
CA VAL A 54 -4.39 2.27 15.85
C VAL A 54 -5.22 1.81 17.04
N PHE A 55 -6.34 1.13 16.80
CA PHE A 55 -7.23 0.64 17.87
C PHE A 55 -6.95 -0.82 18.29
N PHE A 56 -6.42 -1.64 17.39
CA PHE A 56 -6.26 -3.09 17.56
C PHE A 56 -4.89 -3.57 17.06
N SER A 57 -4.04 -4.01 17.99
CA SER A 57 -2.69 -4.49 17.67
C SER A 57 -2.65 -5.75 16.78
N SER A 58 -3.73 -6.52 16.73
CA SER A 58 -3.86 -7.72 15.90
C SER A 58 -3.72 -7.45 14.39
N PHE A 59 -4.09 -6.26 13.92
CA PHE A 59 -3.99 -5.87 12.51
C PHE A 59 -2.56 -5.56 12.06
N ARG A 60 -1.58 -5.67 12.97
CA ARG A 60 -0.16 -5.43 12.66
C ARG A 60 0.28 -6.17 11.40
N TYR A 61 -0.08 -7.43 11.24
CA TYR A 61 0.36 -8.27 10.12
C TYR A 61 -0.22 -7.84 8.75
N LEU A 62 -1.26 -7.01 8.75
CA LEU A 62 -1.92 -6.50 7.56
C LEU A 62 -1.40 -5.13 7.13
N LEU A 63 -0.59 -4.48 7.97
CA LEU A 63 -0.01 -3.18 7.64
C LEU A 63 0.79 -3.26 6.33
N PRO A 64 0.83 -2.15 5.57
CA PRO A 64 1.72 -2.04 4.42
C PRO A 64 3.15 -2.49 4.76
N PRO A 65 3.77 -3.35 3.93
CA PRO A 65 5.12 -3.86 4.18
C PRO A 65 6.17 -2.77 4.42
N ALA A 66 6.02 -1.59 3.79
CA ALA A 66 6.85 -0.43 4.08
C ALA A 66 6.83 -0.04 5.56
N LEU A 67 5.65 0.03 6.17
CA LEU A 67 5.48 0.38 7.58
C LEU A 67 5.98 -0.73 8.51
N LEU A 68 5.82 -1.99 8.12
CA LEU A 68 6.34 -3.13 8.87
C LEU A 68 7.86 -3.17 8.88
N PHE A 69 8.47 -2.86 7.73
CA PHE A 69 9.92 -2.80 7.58
C PHE A 69 10.53 -1.65 8.40
N LEU A 70 9.92 -0.46 8.39
CA LEU A 70 10.35 0.69 9.19
C LEU A 70 10.35 0.41 10.71
N ARG A 71 9.51 -0.53 11.17
CA ARG A 71 9.44 -0.93 12.59
C ARG A 71 10.56 -1.90 13.00
N THR A 72 11.30 -2.49 12.07
CA THR A 72 12.41 -3.40 12.42
C THR A 72 13.55 -2.62 13.11
N ARG A 73 14.17 -3.22 14.14
CA ARG A 73 15.14 -2.55 15.04
C ARG A 73 16.30 -1.84 14.33
N GLN A 74 16.65 -2.25 13.10
CA GLN A 74 17.75 -1.67 12.33
C GLN A 74 17.42 -0.32 11.69
N PHE A 75 16.14 -0.04 11.38
CA PHE A 75 15.70 1.20 10.71
C PHE A 75 14.95 2.17 11.63
N HIS A 76 14.65 1.75 12.86
CA HIS A 76 13.97 2.57 13.85
C HIS A 76 14.72 3.90 14.13
N TYR A 77 16.03 3.95 13.89
CA TYR A 77 16.89 5.11 14.10
C TYR A 77 16.97 6.09 12.91
N LEU A 78 16.56 5.69 11.70
CA LEU A 78 16.93 6.42 10.50
C LEU A 78 15.91 7.49 10.05
N ILE A 79 14.60 7.31 10.28
CA ILE A 79 13.60 8.22 9.67
C ILE A 79 12.39 8.58 10.56
N PHE A 80 12.03 7.80 11.60
CA PHE A 80 10.90 8.13 12.47
C PHE A 80 11.13 7.68 13.92
N GLU A 81 11.47 8.62 14.82
CA GLU A 81 11.39 8.37 16.27
C GLU A 81 9.95 8.02 16.69
N ASN A 82 8.95 8.53 15.96
CA ASN A 82 7.53 8.33 16.22
C ASN A 82 6.85 7.50 15.12
N LEU A 83 6.55 6.23 15.43
CA LEU A 83 5.76 5.32 14.58
C LEU A 83 4.38 5.93 14.20
N SER A 84 3.82 6.78 15.05
CA SER A 84 2.58 7.52 14.78
C SER A 84 2.69 8.47 13.59
N VAL A 85 3.83 9.15 13.43
CA VAL A 85 4.05 10.08 12.31
C VAL A 85 4.16 9.31 11.00
N GLY A 86 4.87 8.18 10.99
CA GLY A 86 4.99 7.31 9.82
C GLY A 86 3.63 6.79 9.33
N LEU A 87 2.74 6.39 10.26
CA LEU A 87 1.37 5.97 9.94
C LEU A 87 0.54 7.11 9.32
N ILE A 88 0.63 8.32 9.89
CA ILE A 88 -0.10 9.49 9.39
C ILE A 88 0.38 9.86 7.99
N VAL A 89 1.70 9.91 7.78
CA VAL A 89 2.28 10.23 6.48
C VAL A 89 1.85 9.21 5.43
N TYR A 90 1.83 7.92 5.77
CA TYR A 90 1.41 6.87 4.85
C TYR A 90 -0.07 7.01 4.47
N VAL A 91 -0.97 7.27 5.43
CA VAL A 91 -2.40 7.52 5.15
C VAL A 91 -2.61 8.75 4.27
N LEU A 92 -1.84 9.83 4.49
CA LEU A 92 -1.90 11.03 3.64
C LEU A 92 -1.44 10.74 2.21
N ILE A 93 -0.39 9.92 2.05
CA ILE A 93 0.08 9.47 0.74
C ILE A 93 -1.03 8.65 0.06
N ASP A 94 -1.66 7.69 0.74
CA ASP A 94 -2.73 6.87 0.14
C ASP A 94 -3.94 7.72 -0.28
N PHE A 95 -4.33 8.71 0.53
CA PHE A 95 -5.38 9.67 0.16
C PHE A 95 -5.01 10.48 -1.07
N PHE A 96 -3.76 10.94 -1.13
CA PHE A 96 -3.25 11.66 -2.30
C PHE A 96 -3.23 10.77 -3.55
N LEU A 97 -2.87 9.50 -3.42
CA LEU A 97 -2.85 8.53 -4.52
C LEU A 97 -4.26 8.15 -4.99
N LEU A 98 -5.26 8.10 -4.10
CA LEU A 98 -6.67 7.88 -4.47
C LEU A 98 -7.19 8.94 -5.45
N SER A 99 -6.68 10.18 -5.35
CA SER A 99 -7.06 11.26 -6.25
C SER A 99 -6.77 10.94 -7.72
N THR A 100 -5.82 10.04 -8.02
CA THR A 100 -5.50 9.59 -9.40
C THR A 100 -6.71 9.12 -10.21
N PHE A 101 -7.74 8.60 -9.52
CA PHE A 101 -8.93 8.00 -10.13
C PHE A 101 -10.13 8.97 -10.19
N TYR A 102 -9.99 10.18 -9.64
CA TYR A 102 -10.94 11.27 -9.83
C TYR A 102 -10.59 12.11 -11.08
N PRO A 103 -11.55 12.85 -11.67
CA PRO A 103 -11.28 13.74 -12.79
C PRO A 103 -10.41 14.93 -12.35
N LEU A 104 -9.08 14.75 -12.45
CA LEU A 104 -8.05 15.75 -12.18
C LEU A 104 -7.26 16.10 -13.44
N ASN A 105 -6.52 17.21 -13.38
CA ASN A 105 -5.63 17.66 -14.45
C ASN A 105 -4.68 16.54 -14.91
N HIS A 106 -4.45 16.45 -16.22
CA HIS A 106 -3.65 15.40 -16.86
C HIS A 106 -2.22 15.28 -16.29
N ILE A 107 -1.58 16.41 -15.95
CA ILE A 107 -0.22 16.46 -15.38
C ILE A 107 -0.19 15.83 -13.97
N LEU A 108 -1.16 16.19 -13.13
CA LEU A 108 -1.26 15.66 -11.77
C LEU A 108 -1.57 14.16 -11.79
N LYS A 109 -2.43 13.73 -12.72
CA LYS A 109 -2.74 12.31 -12.93
C LYS A 109 -1.51 11.50 -13.32
N PHE A 110 -0.64 12.05 -14.17
CA PHE A 110 0.63 11.41 -14.54
C PHE A 110 1.57 11.28 -13.33
N PHE A 111 1.78 12.38 -12.61
CA PHE A 111 2.62 12.39 -11.41
C PHE A 111 2.15 11.37 -10.37
N ASN A 112 0.85 11.36 -10.05
CA ASN A 112 0.31 10.43 -9.06
C ASN A 112 0.43 8.97 -9.50
N ARG A 113 0.28 8.67 -10.80
CA ARG A 113 0.52 7.31 -11.35
C ARG A 113 1.97 6.86 -11.16
N THR A 114 2.93 7.75 -11.35
CA THR A 114 4.35 7.46 -11.12
C THR A 114 4.61 7.17 -9.64
N VAL A 115 4.11 8.02 -8.74
CA VAL A 115 4.25 7.82 -7.28
C VAL A 115 3.56 6.53 -6.83
N LEU A 116 2.34 6.26 -7.32
CA LEU A 116 1.59 5.03 -7.05
C LEU A 116 2.40 3.77 -7.42
N THR A 117 3.04 3.80 -8.60
CA THR A 117 3.87 2.68 -9.07
C THR A 117 5.05 2.47 -8.13
N PHE A 118 5.72 3.55 -7.73
CA PHE A 118 6.85 3.48 -6.79
C PHE A 118 6.43 2.90 -5.43
N VAL A 119 5.32 3.40 -4.85
CA VAL A 119 4.79 2.91 -3.57
C VAL A 119 4.42 1.43 -3.65
N PHE A 120 3.77 1.00 -4.72
CA PHE A 120 3.39 -0.42 -4.88
C PHE A 120 4.60 -1.32 -5.08
N LEU A 121 5.57 -0.90 -5.89
CA LEU A 121 6.79 -1.68 -6.13
C LEU A 121 7.60 -1.83 -4.83
N LEU A 122 7.71 -0.75 -4.05
CA LEU A 122 8.37 -0.77 -2.75
C LEU A 122 7.65 -1.70 -1.76
N ASN A 123 6.32 -1.66 -1.68
CA ASN A 123 5.56 -2.57 -0.81
C ASN A 123 5.63 -4.03 -1.26
N ILE A 124 5.66 -4.31 -2.57
CA ILE A 124 5.84 -5.67 -3.09
C ILE A 124 7.23 -6.19 -2.72
N LEU A 125 8.27 -5.39 -2.95
CA LEU A 125 9.66 -5.76 -2.64
C LEU A 125 9.85 -6.05 -1.15
N LEU A 126 9.43 -5.11 -0.29
CA LEU A 126 9.55 -5.27 1.16
C LEU A 126 8.66 -6.40 1.68
N GLY A 127 7.48 -6.59 1.09
CA GLY A 127 6.62 -7.72 1.39
C GLY A 127 7.31 -9.06 1.10
N ALA A 128 7.90 -9.19 -0.09
CA ALA A 128 8.65 -10.39 -0.47
C ALA A 128 9.86 -10.64 0.45
N MET A 129 10.63 -9.59 0.77
CA MET A 129 11.77 -9.70 1.69
C MET A 129 11.35 -10.20 3.08
N MET A 130 10.22 -9.73 3.61
CA MET A 130 9.72 -10.18 4.92
C MET A 130 9.32 -11.66 4.96
N PHE A 131 9.03 -12.29 3.81
CA PHE A 131 8.76 -13.74 3.75
C PHE A 131 10.01 -14.60 3.54
N MET A 132 11.12 -14.00 3.10
CA MET A 132 12.39 -14.70 2.88
C MET A 132 13.28 -14.76 4.13
N ILE A 133 12.97 -13.95 5.15
CA ILE A 133 13.66 -13.86 6.45
C ILE A 133 12.88 -14.69 7.47
#